data_AF-A0AA88IG81-F1
#
_entry.id   AF-A0AA88IG81-F1
#
_cell.length_a   1.000
_cell.length_b   1.000
_cell.length_c   1.000
_cell.angle_alpha   90.00
_cell.angle_beta   90.00
_cell.angle_gamma   90.00
#
_symmetry.space_group_name_H-M   'P 1'
#
loop_
_entity.id
_entity.type
_entity.pdbx_description
1 polymer ?
#
loop_
_entity_poly.entity_id
_entity_poly.type
_entity_poly.pdbx_seq_one_letter_code
_entity_poly.pdbx_strand_id
1 'polypeptide(L)'
;MIPEDEAMESTNDFVENEGKMALEDYIHQVQGRSFETATNDIFAELARKESDLILAAELGKALLERNEELSLQNERIAEDFSRKLELLEQEKYGIRRRLDAVESELESRVNELQGDLQETKLQNAEKIESLKRLERQKQSLIVELTEQNQRLTNQLKEASKNEENLCQQLQTLRDQFNARRSNFQDHVSHLEMLREEINMITEKKQDLERRMQNMLSEREGLSSTLDETTDRIMDLENKNREQENQLIASRRELNELRIANSNLMDQLETLNRHSSPTFSNSHHNVSTILPQQSISAEMDISNSSGHGSGIDSRPGSQPFGDFGDEIECDADDQLDFEEYIKLKHEALDTCLRIRALCETLRVPRERKASAGFSSFGSSSTSNDLSSNFKVGDLMETYDELELLIHDSCAFNRRFSTPNSESCDKCGFDRKDILNLQSELHTNQETNDKLHRQVAEKLEESKRKDEQISELSHKLDLKEIELEAVKEERDTARRDVRDTHLAKDELIKRAWEVRDQAVQRKNAAEIDHAKTRIELLQANSQLLDVVQQKVELSQQLEQWQVDMQELIHEQMRKKLMKQEQAKKMSNLNGLLGVNRKNSRFLGLFKFKSSNEEPS
;
A
#
# COMPACT_ATOMS: atom_id res chain seq x y z
N MET A 1 62.23 -66.81 -16.32
CA MET A 1 62.59 -67.72 -17.42
C MET A 1 63.13 -66.91 -18.59
N ILE A 2 64.42 -66.56 -18.53
CA ILE A 2 65.33 -66.41 -19.67
C ILE A 2 66.62 -67.10 -19.19
N PRO A 3 67.27 -67.97 -19.98
CA PRO A 3 68.48 -68.68 -19.56
C PRO A 3 69.76 -67.98 -20.07
N GLU A 4 70.82 -68.05 -19.28
CA GLU A 4 72.21 -67.76 -19.70
C GLU A 4 73.11 -68.85 -19.11
N ASP A 5 73.54 -69.81 -19.95
CA ASP A 5 74.50 -70.87 -19.56
C ASP A 5 75.02 -71.57 -20.84
N GLU A 6 75.79 -70.87 -21.69
CA GLU A 6 76.40 -71.48 -22.89
C GLU A 6 77.62 -70.67 -23.46
N ALA A 7 78.78 -70.70 -22.79
CA ALA A 7 80.09 -70.35 -23.37
C ALA A 7 81.29 -70.78 -22.49
N MET A 8 82.40 -71.19 -23.13
CA MET A 8 83.75 -71.51 -22.58
C MET A 8 84.17 -72.99 -22.45
N GLU A 9 83.98 -73.82 -23.48
CA GLU A 9 84.59 -75.18 -23.53
C GLU A 9 85.13 -75.55 -24.93
N SER A 10 86.13 -74.83 -25.45
CA SER A 10 86.74 -75.17 -26.77
C SER A 10 88.18 -74.67 -27.03
N THR A 11 89.03 -74.46 -26.01
CA THR A 11 90.36 -73.83 -26.20
C THR A 11 91.55 -74.48 -25.45
N ASN A 12 91.44 -75.73 -24.99
CA ASN A 12 92.55 -76.41 -24.28
C ASN A 12 93.35 -77.41 -25.13
N ASP A 13 92.71 -78.11 -26.08
CA ASP A 13 93.29 -79.27 -26.80
C ASP A 13 94.56 -78.97 -27.61
N PHE A 14 94.84 -77.70 -27.93
CA PHE A 14 96.04 -77.32 -28.67
C PHE A 14 97.29 -77.16 -27.78
N VAL A 15 97.14 -76.89 -26.49
CA VAL A 15 98.26 -76.60 -25.57
C VAL A 15 98.86 -77.88 -24.98
N GLU A 16 98.05 -78.93 -24.77
CA GLU A 16 98.53 -80.20 -24.22
C GLU A 16 99.54 -80.95 -25.10
N ASN A 17 99.56 -80.68 -26.41
CA ASN A 17 100.28 -81.52 -27.37
C ASN A 17 101.75 -81.09 -27.56
N GLU A 18 102.05 -79.79 -27.47
CA GLU A 18 103.45 -79.31 -27.48
C GLU A 18 104.19 -79.70 -26.18
N GLY A 19 103.49 -79.68 -25.04
CA GLY A 19 104.07 -80.02 -23.73
C GLY A 19 104.54 -81.47 -23.61
N LYS A 20 103.86 -82.43 -24.28
CA LYS A 20 104.22 -83.85 -24.22
C LYS A 20 105.53 -84.14 -24.97
N MET A 21 105.71 -83.55 -26.16
CA MET A 21 106.90 -83.77 -27.00
C MET A 21 108.19 -83.25 -26.34
N ALA A 22 108.12 -82.09 -25.67
CA ALA A 22 109.25 -81.55 -24.92
C ALA A 22 109.63 -82.38 -23.68
N LEU A 23 108.68 -83.14 -23.12
CA LEU A 23 108.91 -83.98 -21.95
C LEU A 23 109.67 -85.27 -22.30
N GLU A 24 109.37 -85.88 -23.45
CA GLU A 24 110.03 -87.12 -23.90
C GLU A 24 111.51 -86.89 -24.23
N ASP A 25 111.86 -85.81 -24.94
CA ASP A 25 113.27 -85.43 -25.19
C ASP A 25 114.05 -85.16 -23.89
N TYR A 26 113.42 -84.52 -22.90
CA TYR A 26 114.03 -84.27 -21.59
C TYR A 26 114.27 -85.57 -20.81
N ILE A 27 113.31 -86.50 -20.82
CA ILE A 27 113.46 -87.82 -20.21
C ILE A 27 114.60 -88.60 -20.88
N HIS A 28 114.71 -88.56 -22.21
CA HIS A 28 115.80 -89.20 -22.95
C HIS A 28 117.16 -88.60 -22.59
N GLN A 29 117.26 -87.27 -22.43
CA GLN A 29 118.49 -86.58 -22.04
C GLN A 29 118.91 -86.86 -20.58
N VAL A 30 117.95 -86.98 -19.66
CA VAL A 30 118.20 -87.36 -18.26
C VAL A 30 118.66 -88.82 -18.15
N GLN A 31 118.00 -89.74 -18.87
CA GLN A 31 118.42 -91.15 -18.91
C GLN A 31 119.81 -91.32 -19.54
N GLY A 32 120.09 -90.61 -20.65
CA GLY A 32 121.36 -90.69 -21.37
C GLY A 32 122.60 -90.25 -20.57
N ARG A 33 122.44 -89.46 -19.51
CA ARG A 33 123.55 -89.05 -18.61
C ARG A 33 123.89 -90.05 -17.50
N SER A 34 123.11 -91.11 -17.32
CA SER A 34 123.18 -91.97 -16.13
C SER A 34 124.32 -93.02 -16.13
N PHE A 35 125.11 -93.15 -17.20
CA PHE A 35 125.91 -94.36 -17.45
C PHE A 35 127.44 -94.26 -17.31
N GLU A 36 128.05 -93.07 -17.12
CA GLU A 36 129.52 -92.90 -17.16
C GLU A 36 130.16 -92.13 -15.96
N THR A 37 129.72 -92.38 -14.72
CA THR A 37 130.45 -91.93 -13.50
C THR A 37 130.32 -92.90 -12.30
N ALA A 38 130.22 -94.20 -12.56
CA ALA A 38 130.06 -95.21 -11.50
C ALA A 38 131.28 -95.31 -10.55
N THR A 39 131.20 -94.69 -9.36
CA THR A 39 131.39 -95.32 -8.02
C THR A 39 131.66 -94.32 -6.89
N ASN A 40 132.30 -93.16 -7.14
CA ASN A 40 132.88 -92.33 -6.08
C ASN A 40 132.16 -90.99 -5.76
N ASP A 41 131.20 -90.52 -6.56
CA ASP A 41 130.41 -89.31 -6.25
C ASP A 41 128.96 -89.63 -5.84
N ILE A 42 128.58 -90.92 -5.85
CA ILE A 42 127.21 -91.40 -5.60
C ILE A 42 126.68 -90.94 -4.24
N PHE A 43 127.51 -90.92 -3.19
CA PHE A 43 127.11 -90.46 -1.86
C PHE A 43 126.91 -88.94 -1.78
N ALA A 44 127.65 -88.14 -2.55
CA ALA A 44 127.49 -86.69 -2.57
C ALA A 44 126.32 -86.27 -3.48
N GLU A 45 126.07 -86.99 -4.57
CA GLU A 45 124.83 -86.84 -5.34
C GLU A 45 123.62 -87.28 -4.51
N LEU A 46 123.68 -88.40 -3.80
CA LEU A 46 122.61 -88.84 -2.89
C LEU A 46 122.33 -87.80 -1.80
N ALA A 47 123.35 -87.28 -1.11
CA ALA A 47 123.18 -86.25 -0.09
C ALA A 47 122.59 -84.94 -0.66
N ARG A 48 122.90 -84.58 -1.91
CA ARG A 48 122.23 -83.48 -2.61
C ARG A 48 120.77 -83.81 -2.89
N LYS A 49 120.46 -85.00 -3.43
CA LYS A 49 119.09 -85.45 -3.71
C LYS A 49 118.25 -85.52 -2.43
N GLU A 50 118.83 -85.94 -1.32
CA GLU A 50 118.19 -85.91 0.02
C GLU A 50 117.93 -84.48 0.47
N SER A 51 118.89 -83.56 0.31
CA SER A 51 118.68 -82.13 0.58
C SER A 51 117.62 -81.50 -0.33
N ASP A 52 117.58 -81.87 -1.61
CA ASP A 52 116.61 -81.38 -2.60
C ASP A 52 115.22 -81.95 -2.32
N LEU A 53 115.12 -83.22 -1.87
CA LEU A 53 113.87 -83.85 -1.42
C LEU A 53 113.34 -83.21 -0.13
N ILE A 54 114.22 -82.88 0.83
CA ILE A 54 113.85 -82.12 2.04
C ILE A 54 113.35 -80.73 1.64
N LEU A 55 114.09 -80.00 0.79
CA LEU A 55 113.68 -78.66 0.32
C LEU A 55 112.36 -78.70 -0.46
N ALA A 56 112.14 -79.73 -1.28
CA ALA A 56 110.88 -79.94 -1.99
C ALA A 56 109.72 -80.29 -1.04
N ALA A 57 109.98 -81.03 0.04
CA ALA A 57 108.99 -81.32 1.08
C ALA A 57 108.68 -80.07 1.94
N GLU A 58 109.68 -79.25 2.26
CA GLU A 58 109.52 -77.96 2.96
C GLU A 58 108.75 -76.95 2.10
N LEU A 59 109.08 -76.84 0.81
CA LEU A 59 108.38 -75.97 -0.13
C LEU A 59 106.97 -76.49 -0.42
N GLY A 60 106.78 -77.81 -0.52
CA GLY A 60 105.47 -78.45 -0.59
C GLY A 60 104.62 -78.19 0.66
N LYS A 61 105.22 -78.25 1.85
CA LYS A 61 104.57 -77.89 3.12
C LYS A 61 104.21 -76.41 3.18
N ALA A 62 105.10 -75.51 2.76
CA ALA A 62 104.81 -74.08 2.68
C ALA A 62 103.71 -73.75 1.64
N LEU A 63 103.62 -74.52 0.55
CA LEU A 63 102.52 -74.43 -0.42
C LEU A 63 101.20 -74.97 0.15
N LEU A 64 101.23 -76.06 0.91
CA LEU A 64 100.04 -76.58 1.61
C LEU A 64 99.54 -75.60 2.67
N GLU A 65 100.43 -75.08 3.53
CA GLU A 65 100.11 -74.02 4.50
C GLU A 65 99.53 -72.78 3.81
N ARG A 66 100.08 -72.38 2.66
CA ARG A 66 99.50 -71.29 1.83
C ARG A 66 98.13 -71.62 1.26
N ASN A 67 97.88 -72.87 0.88
CA ASN A 67 96.60 -73.30 0.34
C ASN A 67 95.54 -73.41 1.44
N GLU A 68 95.94 -73.81 2.66
CA GLU A 68 95.11 -73.75 3.87
C GLU A 68 94.80 -72.30 4.28
N GLU A 69 95.79 -71.39 4.27
CA GLU A 69 95.58 -69.95 4.46
C GLU A 69 94.57 -69.38 3.45
N LEU A 70 94.67 -69.75 2.17
CA LEU A 70 93.75 -69.34 1.11
C LEU A 70 92.37 -69.98 1.26
N SER A 71 92.29 -71.25 1.68
CA SER A 71 91.01 -71.93 1.95
C SER A 71 90.25 -71.26 3.09
N LEU A 72 90.93 -70.93 4.20
CA LEU A 72 90.34 -70.22 5.34
C LEU A 72 89.93 -68.78 4.99
N GLN A 73 90.65 -68.12 4.07
CA GLN A 73 90.25 -66.83 3.53
C GLN A 73 89.00 -66.94 2.65
N ASN A 74 88.94 -67.94 1.76
CA ASN A 74 87.78 -68.21 0.91
C ASN A 74 86.54 -68.59 1.74
N GLU A 75 86.69 -69.40 2.78
CA GLU A 75 85.63 -69.76 3.73
C GLU A 75 85.09 -68.52 4.45
N ARG A 76 85.97 -67.66 4.99
CA ARG A 76 85.55 -66.40 5.62
C ARG A 76 84.86 -65.44 4.66
N ILE A 77 85.33 -65.38 3.40
CA ILE A 77 84.70 -64.59 2.35
C ILE A 77 83.32 -65.15 2.00
N ALA A 78 83.15 -66.47 1.93
CA ALA A 78 81.87 -67.13 1.73
C ALA A 78 80.90 -66.89 2.91
N GLU A 79 81.38 -66.95 4.16
CA GLU A 79 80.59 -66.54 5.33
C GLU A 79 80.15 -65.07 5.20
N ASP A 80 81.08 -64.15 4.94
CA ASP A 80 80.79 -62.72 4.80
C ASP A 80 79.81 -62.42 3.65
N PHE A 81 79.81 -63.23 2.58
CA PHE A 81 78.79 -63.16 1.53
C PHE A 81 77.44 -63.75 1.98
N SER A 82 77.43 -64.88 2.68
CA SER A 82 76.19 -65.48 3.21
C SER A 82 75.46 -64.53 4.17
N ARG A 83 76.20 -63.91 5.11
CA ARG A 83 75.66 -62.92 6.07
C ARG A 83 75.12 -61.67 5.35
N LYS A 84 75.75 -61.22 4.26
CA LYS A 84 75.22 -60.12 3.42
C LYS A 84 73.95 -60.54 2.66
N LEU A 85 73.88 -61.78 2.17
CA LEU A 85 72.73 -62.31 1.46
C LEU A 85 71.53 -62.45 2.42
N GLU A 86 71.73 -62.97 3.62
CA GLU A 86 70.73 -63.01 4.70
C GLU A 86 70.18 -61.61 5.03
N LEU A 87 71.05 -60.61 5.17
CA LEU A 87 70.63 -59.22 5.43
C LEU A 87 69.81 -58.64 4.28
N LEU A 88 70.25 -58.82 3.02
CA LEU A 88 69.50 -58.38 1.83
C LEU A 88 68.15 -59.09 1.70
N GLU A 89 68.05 -60.36 2.11
CA GLU A 89 66.77 -61.06 2.17
C GLU A 89 65.87 -60.51 3.27
N GLN A 90 66.40 -60.26 4.48
CA GLN A 90 65.65 -59.63 5.57
C GLN A 90 65.14 -58.24 5.19
N GLU A 91 65.96 -57.42 4.53
CA GLU A 91 65.56 -56.11 4.01
C GLU A 91 64.48 -56.23 2.93
N LYS A 92 64.63 -57.15 1.98
CA LYS A 92 63.65 -57.48 0.92
C LYS A 92 62.29 -57.94 1.50
N TYR A 93 62.29 -58.81 2.51
CA TYR A 93 61.05 -59.20 3.21
C TYR A 93 60.47 -58.05 4.04
N GLY A 94 61.31 -57.22 4.66
CA GLY A 94 60.88 -56.03 5.40
C GLY A 94 60.27 -54.95 4.51
N ILE A 95 60.85 -54.71 3.32
CA ILE A 95 60.32 -53.77 2.32
C ILE A 95 59.00 -54.28 1.74
N ARG A 96 58.89 -55.59 1.42
CA ARG A 96 57.62 -56.20 1.00
C ARG A 96 56.52 -55.99 2.04
N ARG A 97 56.74 -56.37 3.31
CA ARG A 97 55.73 -56.16 4.36
C ARG A 97 55.32 -54.69 4.55
N ARG A 98 56.23 -53.73 4.32
CA ARG A 98 55.88 -52.30 4.33
C ARG A 98 55.04 -51.89 3.12
N LEU A 99 55.35 -52.44 1.94
CA LEU A 99 54.54 -52.25 0.74
C LEU A 99 53.13 -52.84 0.92
N ASP A 100 53.04 -54.12 1.33
CA ASP A 100 51.77 -54.81 1.60
C ASP A 100 50.88 -54.04 2.59
N ALA A 101 51.49 -53.42 3.61
CA ALA A 101 50.79 -52.59 4.60
C ALA A 101 50.29 -51.27 4.02
N VAL A 102 51.13 -50.55 3.26
CA VAL A 102 50.73 -49.28 2.60
C VAL A 102 49.70 -49.54 1.51
N GLU A 103 49.78 -50.65 0.78
CA GLU A 103 48.76 -51.08 -0.17
C GLU A 103 47.42 -51.33 0.54
N SER A 104 47.41 -52.03 1.68
CA SER A 104 46.20 -52.24 2.48
C SER A 104 45.61 -50.94 3.07
N GLU A 105 46.45 -50.00 3.51
CA GLU A 105 46.01 -48.66 3.94
C GLU A 105 45.38 -47.86 2.78
N LEU A 106 45.97 -47.92 1.59
CA LEU A 106 45.44 -47.30 0.37
C LEU A 106 44.14 -47.96 -0.09
N GLU A 107 44.02 -49.28 -0.01
CA GLU A 107 42.78 -50.01 -0.27
C GLU A 107 41.67 -49.60 0.71
N SER A 108 41.95 -49.52 2.02
CA SER A 108 40.99 -49.00 3.00
C SER A 108 40.54 -47.59 2.63
N ARG A 109 41.49 -46.70 2.33
CA ARG A 109 41.17 -45.31 2.00
C ARG A 109 40.41 -45.15 0.68
N VAL A 110 40.66 -46.03 -0.29
CA VAL A 110 39.88 -46.11 -1.53
C VAL A 110 38.45 -46.62 -1.24
N ASN A 111 38.29 -47.62 -0.37
CA ASN A 111 36.98 -48.14 0.01
C ASN A 111 36.14 -47.11 0.79
N GLU A 112 36.76 -46.37 1.72
CA GLU A 112 36.15 -45.23 2.42
C GLU A 112 35.64 -44.18 1.42
N LEU A 113 36.51 -43.70 0.52
CA LEU A 113 36.16 -42.69 -0.48
C LEU A 113 35.12 -43.19 -1.50
N GLN A 114 35.10 -44.49 -1.80
CA GLN A 114 34.01 -45.10 -2.58
C GLN A 114 32.68 -45.14 -1.82
N GLY A 115 32.71 -45.34 -0.50
CA GLY A 115 31.56 -45.22 0.39
C GLY A 115 31.00 -43.80 0.42
N ASP A 116 31.83 -42.81 0.73
CA ASP A 116 31.49 -41.38 0.72
C ASP A 116 30.87 -40.95 -0.63
N LEU A 117 31.46 -41.43 -1.73
CA LEU A 117 31.02 -41.15 -3.10
C LEU A 117 29.73 -41.89 -3.50
N GLN A 118 29.37 -42.99 -2.83
CA GLN A 118 28.07 -43.64 -2.97
C GLN A 118 27.00 -42.95 -2.11
N GLU A 119 27.30 -42.62 -0.86
CA GLU A 119 26.36 -41.93 0.03
C GLU A 119 25.99 -40.54 -0.52
N THR A 120 26.98 -39.74 -0.92
CA THR A 120 26.74 -38.41 -1.52
C THR A 120 25.94 -38.48 -2.82
N LYS A 121 26.09 -39.55 -3.61
CA LYS A 121 25.23 -39.82 -4.79
C LYS A 121 23.79 -40.14 -4.39
N LEU A 122 23.58 -40.98 -3.37
CA LEU A 122 22.25 -41.32 -2.85
C LEU A 122 21.56 -40.07 -2.28
N GLN A 123 22.21 -39.33 -1.39
CA GLN A 123 21.69 -38.07 -0.84
C GLN A 123 21.34 -37.06 -1.95
N ASN A 124 22.13 -36.99 -3.03
CA ASN A 124 21.85 -36.11 -4.16
C ASN A 124 20.64 -36.59 -4.97
N ALA A 125 20.49 -37.89 -5.20
CA ALA A 125 19.31 -38.47 -5.84
C ALA A 125 18.02 -38.19 -5.03
N GLU A 126 18.07 -38.39 -3.71
CA GLU A 126 16.96 -38.07 -2.80
C GLU A 126 16.60 -36.57 -2.83
N LYS A 127 17.60 -35.68 -2.80
CA LYS A 127 17.41 -34.23 -2.94
C LYS A 127 16.76 -33.88 -4.28
N ILE A 128 17.21 -34.49 -5.38
CA ILE A 128 16.60 -34.33 -6.72
C ILE A 128 15.16 -34.84 -6.74
N GLU A 129 14.84 -35.94 -6.08
CA GLU A 129 13.45 -36.41 -5.98
C GLU A 129 12.58 -35.50 -5.09
N SER A 130 13.09 -35.03 -3.96
CA SER A 130 12.35 -34.12 -3.07
C SER A 130 12.02 -32.80 -3.77
N LEU A 131 12.98 -32.22 -4.50
CA LEU A 131 12.76 -31.04 -5.35
C LEU A 131 11.71 -31.32 -6.44
N LYS A 132 11.77 -32.48 -7.11
CA LYS A 132 10.74 -32.89 -8.09
C LYS A 132 9.36 -33.16 -7.44
N ARG A 133 9.28 -33.51 -6.16
CA ARG A 133 8.00 -33.64 -5.43
C ARG A 133 7.43 -32.25 -5.12
N LEU A 134 8.24 -31.36 -4.54
CA LEU A 134 7.89 -29.98 -4.24
C LEU A 134 7.51 -29.18 -5.50
N GLU A 135 8.21 -29.38 -6.61
CA GLU A 135 7.91 -28.69 -7.87
C GLU A 135 6.55 -29.13 -8.46
N ARG A 136 6.19 -30.41 -8.37
CA ARG A 136 4.85 -30.89 -8.75
C ARG A 136 3.75 -30.34 -7.83
N GLN A 137 4.00 -30.28 -6.52
CA GLN A 137 3.07 -29.68 -5.56
C GLN A 137 2.86 -28.18 -5.85
N LYS A 138 3.95 -27.45 -6.13
CA LYS A 138 3.90 -26.05 -6.58
C LYS A 138 3.13 -25.89 -7.90
N GLN A 139 3.32 -26.79 -8.86
CA GLN A 139 2.56 -26.78 -10.12
C GLN A 139 1.07 -27.03 -9.90
N SER A 140 0.69 -27.97 -9.02
CA SER A 140 -0.72 -28.20 -8.62
C SER A 140 -1.32 -26.93 -8.02
N LEU A 141 -0.67 -26.34 -7.01
CA LEU A 141 -1.13 -25.13 -6.35
C LEU A 141 -1.24 -23.93 -7.31
N ILE A 142 -0.33 -23.81 -8.29
CA ILE A 142 -0.44 -22.79 -9.35
C ILE A 142 -1.68 -23.03 -10.22
N VAL A 143 -1.97 -24.27 -10.63
CA VAL A 143 -3.18 -24.60 -11.42
C VAL A 143 -4.45 -24.33 -10.60
N GLU A 144 -4.49 -24.77 -9.35
CA GLU A 144 -5.62 -24.54 -8.44
C GLU A 144 -5.89 -23.04 -8.23
N LEU A 145 -4.85 -22.24 -8.02
CA LEU A 145 -4.96 -20.79 -7.89
C LEU A 145 -5.35 -20.11 -9.22
N THR A 146 -4.84 -20.54 -10.38
CA THR A 146 -5.26 -19.96 -11.66
C THR A 146 -6.71 -20.30 -12.00
N GLU A 147 -7.16 -21.52 -11.70
CA GLU A 147 -8.57 -21.89 -11.81
C GLU A 147 -9.47 -21.07 -10.88
N GLN A 148 -9.10 -20.90 -9.61
CA GLN A 148 -9.86 -20.06 -8.67
C GLN A 148 -9.95 -18.61 -9.16
N ASN A 149 -8.83 -18.01 -9.58
CA ASN A 149 -8.81 -16.67 -10.15
C ASN A 149 -9.66 -16.58 -11.43
N GLN A 150 -9.66 -17.59 -12.30
CA GLN A 150 -10.49 -17.61 -13.50
C GLN A 150 -12.00 -17.75 -13.18
N ARG A 151 -12.36 -18.56 -12.18
CA ARG A 151 -13.74 -18.70 -11.69
C ARG A 151 -14.26 -17.37 -11.11
N LEU A 152 -13.49 -16.72 -10.24
CA LEU A 152 -13.80 -15.40 -9.68
C LEU A 152 -13.89 -14.32 -10.78
N THR A 153 -12.98 -14.33 -11.76
CA THR A 153 -13.01 -13.43 -12.93
C THR A 153 -14.28 -13.62 -13.77
N ASN A 154 -14.77 -14.86 -13.91
CA ASN A 154 -16.01 -15.12 -14.64
C ASN A 154 -17.25 -14.69 -13.83
N GLN A 155 -17.28 -14.96 -12.52
CA GLN A 155 -18.35 -14.47 -11.64
C GLN A 155 -18.44 -12.94 -11.63
N LEU A 156 -17.31 -12.23 -11.62
CA LEU A 156 -17.27 -10.77 -11.70
C LEU A 156 -17.77 -10.24 -13.06
N LYS A 157 -17.48 -10.93 -14.17
CA LYS A 157 -18.06 -10.61 -15.49
C LYS A 157 -19.56 -10.86 -15.55
N GLU A 158 -20.06 -11.93 -14.92
CA GLU A 158 -21.49 -12.24 -14.83
C GLU A 158 -22.22 -11.21 -13.97
N ALA A 159 -21.65 -10.82 -12.83
CA ALA A 159 -22.15 -9.73 -11.99
C ALA A 159 -22.19 -8.39 -12.75
N SER A 160 -21.07 -7.98 -13.35
CA SER A 160 -20.98 -6.75 -14.16
C SER A 160 -22.00 -6.74 -15.32
N LYS A 161 -22.19 -7.85 -16.03
CA LYS A 161 -23.23 -7.97 -17.06
C LYS A 161 -24.65 -7.86 -16.49
N ASN A 162 -24.89 -8.37 -15.28
CA ASN A 162 -26.18 -8.21 -14.61
C ASN A 162 -26.41 -6.76 -14.14
N GLU A 163 -25.38 -6.06 -13.69
CA GLU A 163 -25.42 -4.62 -13.42
C GLU A 163 -25.69 -3.81 -14.70
N GLU A 164 -25.05 -4.12 -15.83
CA GLU A 164 -25.36 -3.51 -17.13
C GLU A 164 -26.84 -3.72 -17.53
N ASN A 165 -27.36 -4.95 -17.36
CA ASN A 165 -28.77 -5.26 -17.63
C ASN A 165 -29.72 -4.48 -16.72
N LEU A 166 -29.39 -4.35 -15.42
CA LEU A 166 -30.19 -3.60 -14.45
C LEU A 166 -30.13 -2.07 -14.72
N CYS A 167 -28.97 -1.54 -15.09
CA CYS A 167 -28.81 -0.16 -15.52
C CYS A 167 -29.63 0.15 -16.78
N GLN A 168 -29.68 -0.77 -17.76
CA GLN A 168 -30.56 -0.65 -18.94
C GLN A 168 -32.04 -0.67 -18.54
N GLN A 169 -32.45 -1.55 -17.62
CA GLN A 169 -33.82 -1.57 -17.10
C GLN A 169 -34.19 -0.27 -16.37
N LEU A 170 -33.32 0.22 -15.48
CA LEU A 170 -33.51 1.50 -14.79
C LEU A 170 -33.57 2.69 -15.76
N GLN A 171 -32.77 2.67 -16.82
CA GLN A 171 -32.83 3.70 -17.86
C GLN A 171 -34.16 3.65 -18.63
N THR A 172 -34.60 2.48 -19.10
CA THR A 172 -35.91 2.35 -19.78
C THR A 172 -37.10 2.68 -18.88
N LEU A 173 -37.01 2.46 -17.57
CA LEU A 173 -38.00 2.92 -16.59
C LEU A 173 -37.95 4.44 -16.41
N ARG A 174 -36.76 5.03 -16.28
CA ARG A 174 -36.57 6.48 -16.21
C ARG A 174 -37.12 7.19 -17.45
N ASP A 175 -36.93 6.62 -18.64
CA ASP A 175 -37.46 7.15 -19.89
C ASP A 175 -38.98 7.01 -19.99
N GLN A 176 -39.56 5.90 -19.51
CA GLN A 176 -41.01 5.78 -19.34
C GLN A 176 -41.58 6.81 -18.35
N PHE A 177 -40.91 7.07 -17.23
CA PHE A 177 -41.32 8.11 -16.28
C PHE A 177 -41.18 9.52 -16.87
N ASN A 178 -40.13 9.80 -17.64
CA ASN A 178 -39.97 11.07 -18.36
C ASN A 178 -41.07 11.26 -19.43
N ALA A 179 -41.40 10.23 -20.21
CA ALA A 179 -42.50 10.29 -21.18
C ALA A 179 -43.85 10.54 -20.48
N ARG A 180 -44.15 9.83 -19.39
CA ARG A 180 -45.36 10.07 -18.58
C ARG A 180 -45.40 11.47 -17.99
N ARG A 181 -44.26 12.00 -17.55
CA ARG A 181 -44.12 13.37 -17.03
C ARG A 181 -44.32 14.43 -18.11
N SER A 182 -43.84 14.19 -19.34
CA SER A 182 -44.14 15.05 -20.49
C SER A 182 -45.64 15.07 -20.77
N ASN A 183 -46.24 13.90 -20.99
CA ASN A 183 -47.69 13.80 -21.25
C ASN A 183 -48.53 14.47 -20.15
N PHE A 184 -48.12 14.35 -18.89
CA PHE A 184 -48.78 15.06 -17.78
C PHE A 184 -48.59 16.57 -17.85
N GLN A 185 -47.39 17.07 -18.19
CA GLN A 185 -47.14 18.50 -18.41
C GLN A 185 -47.96 19.04 -19.60
N ASP A 186 -48.14 18.24 -20.65
CA ASP A 186 -48.97 18.57 -21.81
C ASP A 186 -50.48 18.60 -21.45
N HIS A 187 -50.91 17.75 -20.51
CA HIS A 187 -52.26 17.83 -19.93
C HIS A 187 -52.43 19.02 -18.98
N VAL A 188 -51.41 19.39 -18.21
CA VAL A 188 -51.42 20.58 -17.34
C VAL A 188 -51.52 21.85 -18.17
N SER A 189 -50.69 22.01 -19.20
CA SER A 189 -50.75 23.19 -20.08
C SER A 189 -52.06 23.27 -20.87
N HIS A 190 -52.67 22.13 -21.24
CA HIS A 190 -54.01 22.13 -21.82
C HIS A 190 -55.09 22.57 -20.81
N LEU A 191 -54.99 22.16 -19.54
CA LEU A 191 -55.87 22.64 -18.47
C LEU A 191 -55.64 24.12 -18.13
N GLU A 192 -54.42 24.64 -18.30
CA GLU A 192 -54.10 26.07 -18.14
C GLU A 192 -54.74 26.89 -19.27
N MET A 193 -54.59 26.48 -20.54
CA MET A 193 -55.30 27.12 -21.67
C MET A 193 -56.82 27.12 -21.49
N LEU A 194 -57.42 26.00 -21.05
CA LEU A 194 -58.86 25.93 -20.77
C LEU A 194 -59.29 26.83 -19.59
N ARG A 195 -58.42 27.04 -18.58
CA ARG A 195 -58.67 28.01 -17.50
C ARG A 195 -58.60 29.45 -18.01
N GLU A 196 -57.66 29.77 -18.89
CA GLU A 196 -57.58 31.08 -19.54
C GLU A 196 -58.82 31.35 -20.41
N GLU A 197 -59.27 30.37 -21.20
CA GLU A 197 -60.52 30.48 -21.97
C GLU A 197 -61.74 30.72 -21.06
N ILE A 198 -61.87 29.96 -19.95
CA ILE A 198 -62.93 30.16 -18.96
C ILE A 198 -62.84 31.56 -18.34
N ASN A 199 -61.65 32.01 -17.92
CA ASN A 199 -61.45 33.34 -17.36
C ASN A 199 -61.90 34.43 -18.34
N MET A 200 -61.43 34.38 -19.60
CA MET A 200 -61.81 35.29 -20.67
C MET A 200 -63.32 35.27 -20.98
N ILE A 201 -64.01 34.14 -20.78
CA ILE A 201 -65.47 34.04 -20.89
C ILE A 201 -66.15 34.66 -19.65
N THR A 202 -65.63 34.45 -18.45
CA THR A 202 -66.20 35.05 -17.22
C THR A 202 -66.02 36.56 -17.17
N GLU A 203 -64.92 37.12 -17.68
CA GLU A 203 -64.73 38.57 -17.82
C GLU A 203 -65.75 39.17 -18.80
N LYS A 204 -65.91 38.56 -19.98
CA LYS A 204 -66.94 38.97 -20.96
C LYS A 204 -68.36 38.87 -20.38
N LYS A 205 -68.63 37.84 -19.57
CA LYS A 205 -69.90 37.71 -18.84
C LYS A 205 -70.08 38.85 -17.83
N GLN A 206 -69.07 39.14 -17.01
CA GLN A 206 -69.12 40.26 -16.06
C GLN A 206 -69.31 41.61 -16.77
N ASP A 207 -68.70 41.83 -17.93
CA ASP A 207 -68.90 43.04 -18.73
C ASP A 207 -70.32 43.16 -19.29
N LEU A 208 -70.93 42.05 -19.71
CA LEU A 208 -72.33 42.03 -20.11
C LEU A 208 -73.27 42.24 -18.91
N GLU A 209 -72.94 41.69 -17.73
CA GLU A 209 -73.68 41.91 -16.49
C GLU A 209 -73.56 43.36 -15.99
N ARG A 210 -72.38 43.98 -16.08
CA ARG A 210 -72.17 45.43 -15.82
C ARG A 210 -73.03 46.28 -16.76
N ARG A 211 -72.99 46.01 -18.08
CA ARG A 211 -73.80 46.74 -19.07
C ARG A 211 -75.30 46.57 -18.80
N MET A 212 -75.75 45.36 -18.48
CA MET A 212 -77.13 45.08 -18.13
C MET A 212 -77.55 45.83 -16.85
N GLN A 213 -76.71 45.86 -15.82
CA GLN A 213 -76.98 46.62 -14.59
C GLN A 213 -77.05 48.13 -14.85
N ASN A 214 -76.19 48.67 -15.72
CA ASN A 214 -76.28 50.07 -16.14
C ASN A 214 -77.63 50.33 -16.83
N MET A 215 -78.01 49.54 -17.84
CA MET A 215 -79.32 49.67 -18.51
C MET A 215 -80.52 49.53 -17.54
N LEU A 216 -80.39 48.71 -16.48
CA LEU A 216 -81.41 48.61 -15.42
C LEU A 216 -81.48 49.89 -14.58
N SER A 217 -80.33 50.45 -14.17
CA SER A 217 -80.29 51.73 -13.44
C SER A 217 -80.77 52.92 -14.28
N GLU A 218 -80.49 52.94 -15.59
CA GLU A 218 -81.04 53.91 -16.54
C GLU A 218 -82.56 53.77 -16.65
N ARG A 219 -83.08 52.53 -16.73
CA ARG A 219 -84.53 52.24 -16.70
C ARG A 219 -85.18 52.67 -15.37
N GLU A 220 -84.51 52.46 -14.25
CA GLU A 220 -85.01 52.83 -12.92
C GLU A 220 -85.03 54.35 -12.72
N GLY A 221 -83.99 55.06 -13.19
CA GLY A 221 -83.98 56.53 -13.23
C GLY A 221 -85.03 57.11 -14.18
N LEU A 222 -85.24 56.50 -15.34
CA LEU A 222 -86.34 56.84 -16.25
C LEU A 222 -87.73 56.51 -15.65
N SER A 223 -87.83 55.52 -14.77
CA SER A 223 -89.07 55.27 -14.00
C SER A 223 -89.29 56.36 -12.95
N SER A 224 -88.27 56.73 -12.16
CA SER A 224 -88.38 57.82 -11.17
C SER A 224 -88.80 59.13 -11.83
N THR A 225 -88.17 59.50 -12.94
CA THR A 225 -88.55 60.73 -13.67
C THR A 225 -89.93 60.63 -14.32
N LEU A 226 -90.37 59.44 -14.76
CA LEU A 226 -91.75 59.23 -15.19
C LEU A 226 -92.72 59.45 -14.01
N ASP A 227 -92.47 58.81 -12.87
CA ASP A 227 -93.29 58.90 -11.67
C ASP A 227 -93.39 60.37 -11.19
N GLU A 228 -92.26 61.09 -11.10
CA GLU A 228 -92.18 62.53 -10.83
C GLU A 228 -93.00 63.38 -11.82
N THR A 229 -92.99 63.05 -13.11
CA THR A 229 -93.84 63.74 -14.08
C THR A 229 -95.33 63.39 -13.94
N THR A 230 -95.68 62.17 -13.52
CA THR A 230 -97.07 61.82 -13.25
C THR A 230 -97.61 62.50 -11.99
N ASP A 231 -96.83 62.58 -10.92
CA ASP A 231 -97.14 63.38 -9.74
C ASP A 231 -97.32 64.85 -10.14
N ARG A 232 -96.42 65.39 -10.99
CA ARG A 232 -96.53 66.77 -11.48
C ARG A 232 -97.77 66.99 -12.34
N ILE A 233 -98.22 66.00 -13.11
CA ILE A 233 -99.48 66.05 -13.87
C ILE A 233 -100.67 66.04 -12.90
N MET A 234 -100.69 65.16 -11.90
CA MET A 234 -101.75 65.11 -10.88
C MET A 234 -101.84 66.42 -10.08
N ASP A 235 -100.70 67.01 -9.75
CA ASP A 235 -100.57 68.29 -9.06
C ASP A 235 -101.13 69.47 -9.91
N LEU A 236 -100.91 69.44 -11.22
CA LEU A 236 -101.50 70.40 -12.17
C LEU A 236 -102.99 70.14 -12.44
N GLU A 237 -103.44 68.88 -12.52
CA GLU A 237 -104.85 68.53 -12.64
C GLU A 237 -105.64 68.99 -11.42
N ASN A 238 -105.12 68.78 -10.20
CA ASN A 238 -105.77 69.24 -8.97
C ASN A 238 -105.87 70.77 -8.93
N LYS A 239 -104.82 71.49 -9.35
CA LYS A 239 -104.85 72.96 -9.48
C LYS A 239 -105.84 73.43 -10.55
N ASN A 240 -105.97 72.71 -11.66
CA ASN A 240 -106.96 73.02 -12.70
C ASN A 240 -108.39 72.78 -12.21
N ARG A 241 -108.65 71.66 -11.50
CA ARG A 241 -109.94 71.38 -10.83
C ARG A 241 -110.25 72.42 -9.75
N GLU A 242 -109.25 72.90 -9.01
CA GLU A 242 -109.43 73.97 -8.04
C GLU A 242 -109.78 75.29 -8.72
N GLN A 243 -109.06 75.67 -9.79
CA GLN A 243 -109.38 76.85 -10.60
C GLN A 243 -110.74 76.76 -11.27
N GLU A 244 -111.17 75.58 -11.73
CA GLU A 244 -112.51 75.35 -12.26
C GLU A 244 -113.57 75.52 -11.16
N ASN A 245 -113.34 74.99 -9.95
CA ASN A 245 -114.21 75.20 -8.80
C ASN A 245 -114.26 76.68 -8.37
N GLN A 246 -113.14 77.40 -8.38
CA GLN A 246 -113.08 78.85 -8.13
C GLN A 246 -113.85 79.62 -9.22
N LEU A 247 -113.69 79.27 -10.51
CA LEU A 247 -114.46 79.86 -11.61
C LEU A 247 -115.96 79.57 -11.48
N ILE A 248 -116.35 78.38 -11.01
CA ILE A 248 -117.75 78.03 -10.72
C ILE A 248 -118.26 78.84 -9.51
N ALA A 249 -117.47 79.01 -8.45
CA ALA A 249 -117.81 79.84 -7.30
C ALA A 249 -118.00 81.31 -7.71
N SER A 250 -117.04 81.93 -8.38
CA SER A 250 -117.17 83.31 -8.85
C SER A 250 -118.23 83.48 -9.94
N ARG A 251 -118.60 82.43 -10.70
CA ARG A 251 -119.80 82.45 -11.56
C ARG A 251 -121.10 82.44 -10.76
N ARG A 252 -121.17 81.74 -9.61
CA ARG A 252 -122.30 81.80 -8.68
C ARG A 252 -122.38 83.18 -8.02
N GLU A 253 -121.28 83.68 -7.47
CA GLU A 253 -121.17 85.03 -6.88
C GLU A 253 -121.57 86.11 -7.89
N LEU A 254 -121.08 86.06 -9.14
CA LEU A 254 -121.49 86.98 -10.20
C LEU A 254 -122.98 86.83 -10.58
N ASN A 255 -123.57 85.64 -10.44
CA ASN A 255 -124.99 85.44 -10.69
C ASN A 255 -125.86 85.95 -9.53
N GLU A 256 -125.43 85.73 -8.28
CA GLU A 256 -126.03 86.30 -7.07
C GLU A 256 -125.93 87.82 -7.07
N LEU A 257 -124.77 88.39 -7.42
CA LEU A 257 -124.58 89.82 -7.61
C LEU A 257 -125.38 90.37 -8.80
N ARG A 258 -125.63 89.60 -9.86
CA ARG A 258 -126.55 89.99 -10.94
C ARG A 258 -128.01 89.98 -10.50
N ILE A 259 -128.43 88.99 -9.71
CA ILE A 259 -129.78 88.94 -9.11
C ILE A 259 -129.94 90.10 -8.12
N ALA A 260 -128.92 90.38 -7.29
CA ALA A 260 -128.91 91.54 -6.40
C ALA A 260 -128.91 92.86 -7.18
N ASN A 261 -128.19 92.97 -8.31
CA ASN A 261 -128.28 94.14 -9.20
C ASN A 261 -129.61 94.23 -9.94
N SER A 262 -130.29 93.11 -10.22
CA SER A 262 -131.67 93.12 -10.73
C SER A 262 -132.59 93.68 -9.66
N ASN A 263 -132.54 93.15 -8.44
CA ASN A 263 -133.34 93.64 -7.31
C ASN A 263 -133.04 95.10 -6.96
N LEU A 264 -131.78 95.55 -7.12
CA LEU A 264 -131.37 96.94 -6.97
C LEU A 264 -131.75 97.81 -8.18
N MET A 265 -131.83 97.27 -9.40
CA MET A 265 -132.43 97.96 -10.54
C MET A 265 -133.95 98.06 -10.39
N ASP A 266 -134.63 97.06 -9.85
CA ASP A 266 -136.06 97.12 -9.54
C ASP A 266 -136.32 98.18 -8.47
N GLN A 267 -135.49 98.22 -7.41
CA GLN A 267 -135.51 99.30 -6.42
C GLN A 267 -135.18 100.67 -7.04
N LEU A 268 -134.17 100.76 -7.91
CA LEU A 268 -133.85 101.98 -8.65
C LEU A 268 -134.94 102.35 -9.67
N GLU A 269 -135.74 101.43 -10.19
CA GLU A 269 -136.87 101.72 -11.08
C GLU A 269 -138.08 102.23 -10.28
N THR A 270 -138.30 101.70 -9.06
CA THR A 270 -139.24 102.31 -8.11
C THR A 270 -138.80 103.70 -7.64
N LEU A 271 -137.49 103.95 -7.51
CA LEU A 271 -136.94 105.28 -7.17
C LEU A 271 -136.89 106.24 -8.38
N ASN A 272 -136.61 105.75 -9.59
CA ASN A 272 -136.55 106.54 -10.84
C ASN A 272 -137.95 106.92 -11.37
N ARG A 273 -139.03 106.44 -10.72
CA ARG A 273 -140.35 107.12 -10.76
C ARG A 273 -140.35 108.48 -10.06
N HIS A 274 -139.27 108.84 -9.36
CA HIS A 274 -139.04 110.15 -8.74
C HIS A 274 -137.66 110.74 -9.12
N SER A 275 -137.65 111.48 -10.23
CA SER A 275 -136.58 112.36 -10.73
C SER A 275 -135.39 111.71 -11.48
N SER A 276 -135.25 112.12 -12.74
CA SER A 276 -134.00 112.16 -13.53
C SER A 276 -133.35 113.58 -13.40
N PRO A 277 -132.33 114.00 -14.18
CA PRO A 277 -131.34 113.29 -15.01
C PRO A 277 -129.87 113.80 -14.75
N THR A 278 -128.96 113.67 -15.74
CA THR A 278 -127.64 114.35 -15.95
C THR A 278 -126.44 113.88 -15.10
N PHE A 279 -125.35 113.33 -15.70
CA PHE A 279 -124.18 113.98 -16.38
C PHE A 279 -123.24 114.72 -15.40
N SER A 280 -121.89 114.70 -15.49
CA SER A 280 -120.88 114.19 -16.46
C SER A 280 -119.55 113.92 -15.67
N ASN A 281 -118.37 113.52 -16.18
CA ASN A 281 -117.80 112.70 -17.27
C ASN A 281 -116.26 113.02 -17.29
N SER A 282 -115.42 112.11 -17.82
CA SER A 282 -114.07 112.37 -18.38
C SER A 282 -112.82 112.71 -17.50
N HIS A 283 -111.78 111.85 -17.66
CA HIS A 283 -110.36 112.20 -17.97
C HIS A 283 -109.39 112.67 -16.85
N HIS A 284 -108.04 112.51 -16.92
CA HIS A 284 -107.11 111.93 -17.93
C HIS A 284 -105.77 111.39 -17.32
N ASN A 285 -105.26 110.26 -17.84
CA ASN A 285 -103.91 109.93 -18.36
C ASN A 285 -102.55 110.14 -17.59
N VAL A 286 -101.61 109.17 -17.80
CA VAL A 286 -100.13 109.32 -18.07
C VAL A 286 -99.22 109.66 -16.84
N SER A 287 -98.02 109.06 -16.57
CA SER A 287 -97.12 108.10 -17.26
C SER A 287 -96.00 107.49 -16.33
N THR A 288 -95.14 106.59 -16.87
CA THR A 288 -93.66 106.49 -16.63
C THR A 288 -93.10 105.83 -15.31
N ILE A 289 -91.99 105.04 -15.24
CA ILE A 289 -91.20 104.19 -16.20
C ILE A 289 -90.03 103.36 -15.51
N LEU A 290 -89.58 102.22 -16.10
CA LEU A 290 -88.28 101.45 -15.96
C LEU A 290 -87.90 100.59 -14.68
N PRO A 291 -86.90 99.63 -14.74
CA PRO A 291 -86.86 98.34 -13.99
C PRO A 291 -85.44 97.82 -13.56
N GLN A 292 -85.21 96.47 -13.50
CA GLN A 292 -83.99 95.60 -13.77
C GLN A 292 -83.88 94.37 -12.80
N GLN A 293 -83.43 93.12 -13.09
CA GLN A 293 -82.47 92.40 -14.02
C GLN A 293 -81.06 92.13 -13.40
N SER A 294 -80.31 91.02 -13.54
CA SER A 294 -80.43 89.59 -14.04
C SER A 294 -79.19 88.76 -13.51
N ILE A 295 -78.73 87.53 -13.87
CA ILE A 295 -79.02 86.51 -14.93
C ILE A 295 -78.71 85.03 -14.47
N SER A 296 -78.08 84.15 -15.28
CA SER A 296 -78.05 82.64 -15.21
C SER A 296 -76.69 81.92 -14.94
N ALA A 297 -76.73 80.57 -14.95
CA ALA A 297 -75.73 79.50 -14.68
C ALA A 297 -74.50 79.31 -15.62
N GLU A 298 -73.50 78.48 -15.20
CA GLU A 298 -72.87 77.36 -15.95
C GLU A 298 -71.85 76.52 -15.09
N MET A 299 -70.90 75.74 -15.67
CA MET A 299 -70.19 74.55 -15.10
C MET A 299 -68.63 74.59 -15.36
N ASP A 300 -67.71 73.62 -15.13
CA ASP A 300 -67.74 72.19 -14.71
C ASP A 300 -66.35 71.61 -14.24
N ILE A 301 -66.34 70.35 -13.74
CA ILE A 301 -65.32 69.25 -13.80
C ILE A 301 -63.93 69.29 -13.07
N SER A 302 -63.77 68.33 -12.11
CA SER A 302 -62.57 67.51 -11.71
C SER A 302 -61.28 68.17 -11.10
N ASN A 303 -60.35 67.48 -10.40
CA ASN A 303 -60.09 66.03 -10.21
C ASN A 303 -59.34 65.65 -8.89
N SER A 304 -59.38 64.35 -8.53
CA SER A 304 -58.33 63.51 -7.91
C SER A 304 -57.99 63.49 -6.39
N SER A 305 -58.03 62.25 -5.85
CA SER A 305 -57.07 61.59 -4.92
C SER A 305 -57.02 61.85 -3.39
N GLY A 306 -57.03 60.75 -2.62
CA GLY A 306 -55.98 60.49 -1.62
C GLY A 306 -56.32 60.57 -0.12
N HIS A 307 -56.70 59.44 0.48
CA HIS A 307 -56.49 59.14 1.91
C HIS A 307 -55.90 57.72 2.02
N GLY A 308 -54.90 57.49 2.87
CA GLY A 308 -54.23 56.19 2.99
C GLY A 308 -52.80 56.24 3.52
N SER A 309 -52.66 56.64 4.78
CA SER A 309 -51.44 56.61 5.61
C SER A 309 -50.38 55.56 5.26
N GLY A 310 -49.15 56.01 4.97
CA GLY A 310 -47.92 55.25 5.17
C GLY A 310 -46.99 56.02 6.11
N ILE A 311 -46.53 55.37 7.19
CA ILE A 311 -45.52 55.88 8.12
C ILE A 311 -44.59 54.72 8.48
N ASP A 312 -43.30 54.87 8.22
CA ASP A 312 -42.25 53.94 8.64
C ASP A 312 -40.91 54.69 8.77
N SER A 313 -39.94 54.04 9.40
CA SER A 313 -38.50 54.37 9.51
C SER A 313 -38.02 55.41 10.55
N ARG A 314 -37.27 54.84 11.53
CA ARG A 314 -35.90 55.26 11.96
C ARG A 314 -35.78 56.41 12.99
N PRO A 315 -34.60 56.60 13.68
CA PRO A 315 -33.25 56.08 13.36
C PRO A 315 -32.36 55.51 14.51
N GLY A 316 -31.20 54.95 14.13
CA GLY A 316 -30.01 54.73 14.98
C GLY A 316 -29.73 53.25 15.36
N SER A 317 -28.50 52.72 15.37
CA SER A 317 -27.18 53.30 15.02
C SER A 317 -26.13 52.23 14.60
N GLN A 318 -25.21 52.65 13.73
CA GLN A 318 -23.76 52.35 13.55
C GLN A 318 -22.99 51.46 14.58
N PRO A 319 -21.72 51.03 14.32
CA PRO A 319 -21.07 50.57 13.05
C PRO A 319 -19.93 49.50 13.23
N PHE A 320 -19.28 49.09 12.11
CA PHE A 320 -17.93 48.44 12.01
C PHE A 320 -17.70 47.05 12.67
N GLY A 321 -16.76 46.27 12.10
CA GLY A 321 -16.24 45.02 12.68
C GLY A 321 -15.87 43.96 11.64
N ASP A 322 -14.67 44.04 11.07
CA ASP A 322 -14.00 42.96 10.33
C ASP A 322 -13.10 42.16 11.30
N PHE A 323 -12.64 40.96 10.89
CA PHE A 323 -11.85 39.91 11.58
C PHE A 323 -12.61 38.68 12.08
N GLY A 324 -12.02 37.49 11.84
CA GLY A 324 -12.37 36.23 12.52
C GLY A 324 -12.51 35.04 11.57
N ASP A 325 -11.40 34.36 11.26
CA ASP A 325 -11.40 32.95 10.86
C ASP A 325 -11.47 32.05 12.12
N GLU A 326 -11.37 30.74 11.90
CA GLU A 326 -11.07 29.68 12.88
C GLU A 326 -12.26 29.06 13.64
N ILE A 327 -12.54 27.81 13.23
CA ILE A 327 -13.27 26.81 14.00
C ILE A 327 -12.33 26.31 15.10
N GLU A 328 -12.77 26.31 16.36
CA GLU A 328 -12.20 25.46 17.41
C GLU A 328 -13.36 24.86 18.23
N CYS A 329 -13.13 23.68 18.83
CA CYS A 329 -14.20 22.79 19.31
C CYS A 329 -14.31 22.73 20.85
N ASP A 330 -15.27 21.92 21.32
CA ASP A 330 -15.32 21.26 22.63
C ASP A 330 -15.57 22.12 23.88
N ALA A 331 -16.86 22.32 24.23
CA ALA A 331 -17.31 22.66 25.58
C ALA A 331 -18.75 22.18 25.96
N ASP A 332 -19.35 21.26 25.20
CA ASP A 332 -20.72 20.76 25.42
C ASP A 332 -20.79 19.74 26.57
N ASP A 333 -20.72 20.21 27.82
CA ASP A 333 -21.01 19.38 29.01
C ASP A 333 -21.45 20.20 30.27
N GLN A 334 -21.69 21.50 30.14
CA GLN A 334 -21.87 22.40 31.30
C GLN A 334 -23.09 23.34 31.28
N LEU A 335 -23.92 23.30 30.23
CA LEU A 335 -25.14 24.12 30.11
C LEU A 335 -26.35 23.50 30.85
N ASP A 336 -26.54 22.18 30.71
CA ASP A 336 -27.68 21.43 31.27
C ASP A 336 -27.92 21.67 32.76
N PHE A 337 -26.85 21.79 33.56
CA PHE A 337 -26.99 21.85 35.01
C PHE A 337 -27.58 23.17 35.51
N GLU A 338 -27.30 24.30 34.84
CA GLU A 338 -27.89 25.59 35.24
C GLU A 338 -29.32 25.75 34.72
N GLU A 339 -29.64 25.20 33.54
CA GLU A 339 -31.00 25.15 33.02
C GLU A 339 -31.90 24.21 33.85
N TYR A 340 -31.39 23.04 34.25
CA TYR A 340 -32.05 22.14 35.20
C TYR A 340 -32.32 22.81 36.57
N ILE A 341 -31.39 23.63 37.08
CA ILE A 341 -31.62 24.40 38.32
C ILE A 341 -32.72 25.45 38.13
N LYS A 342 -32.76 26.16 36.99
CA LYS A 342 -33.82 27.14 36.69
C LYS A 342 -35.20 26.45 36.60
N LEU A 343 -35.29 25.37 35.83
CA LEU A 343 -36.51 24.57 35.67
C LEU A 343 -37.00 23.98 37.01
N LYS A 344 -36.09 23.54 37.89
CA LYS A 344 -36.43 23.07 39.24
C LYS A 344 -37.02 24.18 40.13
N HIS A 345 -36.58 25.44 40.00
CA HIS A 345 -37.18 26.56 40.73
C HIS A 345 -38.55 26.94 40.16
N GLU A 346 -38.71 26.96 38.83
CA GLU A 346 -40.00 27.26 38.20
C GLU A 346 -41.06 26.17 38.50
N ALA A 347 -40.64 24.90 38.57
CA ALA A 347 -41.47 23.78 39.03
C ALA A 347 -41.86 23.88 40.53
N LEU A 348 -40.99 24.45 41.37
CA LEU A 348 -41.30 24.74 42.78
C LEU A 348 -42.30 25.89 42.92
N ASP A 349 -42.09 27.01 42.23
CA ASP A 349 -42.97 28.18 42.28
C ASP A 349 -44.37 27.86 41.74
N THR A 350 -44.47 27.08 40.67
CA THR A 350 -45.77 26.60 40.15
C THR A 350 -46.46 25.66 41.14
N CYS A 351 -45.73 24.74 41.78
CA CYS A 351 -46.26 23.86 42.83
C CYS A 351 -46.79 24.64 44.05
N LEU A 352 -46.05 25.64 44.53
CA LEU A 352 -46.50 26.54 45.61
C LEU A 352 -47.75 27.35 45.21
N ARG A 353 -47.82 27.80 43.95
CA ARG A 353 -48.97 28.54 43.41
C ARG A 353 -50.22 27.65 43.27
N ILE A 354 -50.05 26.38 42.90
CA ILE A 354 -51.12 25.37 42.88
C ILE A 354 -51.62 25.09 44.31
N ARG A 355 -50.73 24.91 45.29
CA ARG A 355 -51.12 24.70 46.69
C ARG A 355 -51.88 25.90 47.28
N ALA A 356 -51.47 27.13 46.96
CA ALA A 356 -52.22 28.33 47.34
C ALA A 356 -53.61 28.41 46.67
N LEU A 357 -53.77 27.92 45.43
CA LEU A 357 -55.08 27.78 44.78
C LEU A 357 -55.94 26.71 45.48
N CYS A 358 -55.35 25.58 45.88
CA CYS A 358 -56.05 24.55 46.67
C CYS A 358 -56.56 25.12 48.01
N GLU A 359 -55.76 25.92 48.73
CA GLU A 359 -56.19 26.59 49.95
C GLU A 359 -57.33 27.59 49.71
N THR A 360 -57.25 28.43 48.67
CA THR A 360 -58.33 29.39 48.35
C THR A 360 -59.62 28.71 47.88
N LEU A 361 -59.56 27.51 47.30
CA LEU A 361 -60.72 26.64 47.01
C LEU A 361 -61.30 25.95 48.27
N ARG A 362 -60.49 25.76 49.31
CA ARG A 362 -60.85 25.13 50.60
C ARG A 362 -61.56 26.09 51.55
N VAL A 363 -61.08 27.33 51.66
CA VAL A 363 -61.60 28.39 52.56
C VAL A 363 -63.12 28.66 52.49
N PRO A 364 -63.81 28.61 51.34
CA PRO A 364 -65.27 28.82 51.28
C PRO A 364 -66.10 27.80 52.08
N ARG A 365 -65.54 26.62 52.36
CA ARG A 365 -66.27 25.46 52.91
C ARG A 365 -66.48 25.53 54.43
N GLU A 366 -65.64 26.27 55.16
CA GLU A 366 -65.62 26.23 56.63
C GLU A 366 -66.69 27.08 57.33
N ARG A 367 -67.27 28.10 56.66
CA ARG A 367 -68.20 29.03 57.31
C ARG A 367 -69.61 28.48 57.59
N LYS A 368 -69.94 27.23 57.23
CA LYS A 368 -71.25 26.60 57.47
C LYS A 368 -71.19 25.08 57.74
N ALA A 369 -70.37 24.65 58.70
CA ALA A 369 -70.47 23.30 59.26
C ALA A 369 -70.11 23.27 60.76
N SER A 370 -71.10 23.44 61.63
CA SER A 370 -70.96 23.18 63.07
C SER A 370 -71.54 21.80 63.44
N ALA A 371 -70.91 21.17 64.44
CA ALA A 371 -71.24 19.88 65.04
C ALA A 371 -71.00 18.61 64.20
N GLY A 372 -70.10 17.75 64.72
CA GLY A 372 -70.25 16.28 64.66
C GLY A 372 -69.56 15.50 63.56
N PHE A 373 -68.26 15.18 63.72
CA PHE A 373 -67.75 13.81 63.92
C PHE A 373 -66.22 13.86 64.22
N SER A 374 -65.59 12.73 64.58
CA SER A 374 -64.21 12.69 65.11
C SER A 374 -63.34 11.57 64.51
N SER A 375 -62.02 11.80 64.45
CA SER A 375 -60.97 10.86 63.98
C SER A 375 -60.98 10.68 62.44
N PHE A 376 -59.86 10.56 61.75
CA PHE A 376 -58.60 9.89 62.12
C PHE A 376 -57.39 10.42 61.31
N GLY A 377 -56.16 10.21 61.81
CA GLY A 377 -54.94 10.17 60.99
C GLY A 377 -54.32 11.50 60.56
N SER A 378 -53.59 12.17 61.45
CA SER A 378 -52.68 13.26 61.06
C SER A 378 -51.37 12.69 60.51
N SER A 379 -51.10 12.89 59.21
CA SER A 379 -49.76 12.77 58.62
C SER A 379 -49.25 14.15 58.28
N SER A 380 -48.42 14.74 59.15
CA SER A 380 -47.85 16.07 58.94
C SER A 380 -46.69 16.01 57.95
N THR A 381 -46.96 16.23 56.66
CA THR A 381 -45.90 16.47 55.67
C THR A 381 -45.30 17.86 55.88
N SER A 382 -43.98 17.90 56.06
CA SER A 382 -43.19 19.05 56.51
C SER A 382 -43.27 20.28 55.60
N ASN A 383 -43.37 21.47 56.20
CA ASN A 383 -43.32 22.78 55.51
C ASN A 383 -41.93 23.18 54.97
N ASP A 384 -41.06 22.22 54.64
CA ASP A 384 -39.67 22.45 54.20
C ASP A 384 -39.45 21.98 52.74
N LEU A 385 -40.00 22.73 51.79
CA LEU A 385 -39.72 22.58 50.34
C LEU A 385 -38.48 23.38 49.87
N SER A 386 -37.60 23.74 50.80
CA SER A 386 -36.46 24.64 50.61
C SER A 386 -35.23 24.02 49.91
N SER A 387 -35.30 22.76 49.46
CA SER A 387 -34.14 22.09 48.81
C SER A 387 -34.47 20.91 47.87
N ASN A 388 -35.47 20.09 48.17
CA ASN A 388 -35.65 18.77 47.55
C ASN A 388 -37.05 18.54 46.96
N PHE A 389 -37.41 19.32 45.95
CA PHE A 389 -38.52 19.01 45.04
C PHE A 389 -38.36 17.63 44.40
N LYS A 390 -39.39 16.78 44.51
CA LYS A 390 -39.51 15.50 43.82
C LYS A 390 -40.69 15.55 42.85
N VAL A 391 -40.61 14.77 41.77
CA VAL A 391 -41.68 14.66 40.77
C VAL A 391 -43.03 14.27 41.39
N GLY A 392 -43.00 13.46 42.46
CA GLY A 392 -44.19 13.09 43.22
C GLY A 392 -44.88 14.24 43.95
N ASP A 393 -44.17 15.30 44.35
CA ASP A 393 -44.75 16.42 45.12
C ASP A 393 -45.67 17.29 44.24
N LEU A 394 -45.30 17.45 42.96
CA LEU A 394 -46.13 18.09 41.94
C LEU A 394 -47.34 17.22 41.60
N MET A 395 -47.18 15.90 41.55
CA MET A 395 -48.27 14.97 41.27
C MET A 395 -49.27 14.90 42.43
N GLU A 396 -48.80 14.86 43.69
CA GLU A 396 -49.67 14.89 44.88
C GLU A 396 -50.46 16.21 44.98
N THR A 397 -49.87 17.35 44.61
CA THR A 397 -50.59 18.64 44.55
C THR A 397 -51.52 18.77 43.34
N TYR A 398 -51.22 18.09 42.23
CA TYR A 398 -52.15 17.95 41.10
C TYR A 398 -53.35 17.07 41.46
N ASP A 399 -53.12 15.92 42.11
CA ASP A 399 -54.17 15.01 42.58
C ASP A 399 -55.07 15.70 43.63
N GLU A 400 -54.51 16.49 44.56
CA GLU A 400 -55.31 17.29 45.52
C GLU A 400 -56.14 18.36 44.78
N LEU A 401 -55.59 19.01 43.74
CA LEU A 401 -56.31 19.97 42.91
C LEU A 401 -57.43 19.30 42.09
N GLU A 402 -57.17 18.15 41.47
CA GLU A 402 -58.17 17.39 40.70
C GLU A 402 -59.32 16.93 41.62
N LEU A 403 -59.01 16.44 42.82
CA LEU A 403 -60.01 16.08 43.81
C LEU A 403 -60.84 17.29 44.25
N LEU A 404 -60.23 18.46 44.49
CA LEU A 404 -60.95 19.70 44.85
C LEU A 404 -61.83 20.24 43.71
N ILE A 405 -61.38 20.13 42.46
CA ILE A 405 -62.17 20.47 41.26
C ILE A 405 -63.32 19.48 41.09
N HIS A 406 -63.07 18.17 41.22
CA HIS A 406 -64.08 17.13 41.12
C HIS A 406 -65.15 17.28 42.21
N ASP A 407 -64.77 17.57 43.46
CA ASP A 407 -65.71 17.79 44.55
C ASP A 407 -66.53 19.09 44.37
N SER A 408 -65.93 20.13 43.79
CA SER A 408 -66.63 21.37 43.40
C SER A 408 -67.65 21.13 42.26
N CYS A 409 -67.28 20.33 41.26
CA CYS A 409 -68.16 19.92 40.17
C CYS A 409 -69.27 18.97 40.65
N ALA A 410 -68.98 18.06 41.56
CA ALA A 410 -69.96 17.18 42.21
C ALA A 410 -70.93 17.97 43.11
N PHE A 411 -70.46 19.00 43.80
CA PHE A 411 -71.29 19.93 44.55
C PHE A 411 -72.25 20.71 43.63
N ASN A 412 -71.78 21.23 42.49
CA ASN A 412 -72.64 21.84 41.48
C ASN A 412 -73.70 20.85 40.94
N ARG A 413 -73.33 19.59 40.66
CA ARG A 413 -74.30 18.56 40.23
C ARG A 413 -75.41 18.29 41.25
N ARG A 414 -75.14 18.44 42.57
CA ARG A 414 -76.15 18.21 43.62
C ARG A 414 -77.18 19.35 43.78
N PHE A 415 -76.94 20.52 43.18
CA PHE A 415 -77.89 21.65 43.20
C PHE A 415 -78.65 21.86 41.88
N SER A 416 -78.33 21.10 40.83
CA SER A 416 -79.08 21.13 39.57
C SER A 416 -80.40 20.38 39.71
N THR A 417 -81.52 21.13 39.68
CA THR A 417 -82.86 20.54 39.64
C THR A 417 -83.13 19.94 38.25
N PRO A 418 -83.95 18.87 38.11
CA PRO A 418 -83.95 18.06 36.88
C PRO A 418 -84.55 18.70 35.61
N ASN A 419 -84.82 20.01 35.61
CA ASN A 419 -85.81 20.63 34.72
C ASN A 419 -85.43 22.02 34.16
N SER A 420 -84.16 22.41 34.21
CA SER A 420 -83.61 23.48 33.37
C SER A 420 -82.79 22.87 32.23
N GLU A 421 -82.96 23.35 31.00
CA GLU A 421 -82.20 22.87 29.83
C GLU A 421 -80.79 23.48 29.76
N SER A 422 -80.61 24.62 30.45
CA SER A 422 -79.37 25.40 30.59
C SER A 422 -78.83 25.36 32.02
N CYS A 423 -77.55 25.72 32.15
CA CYS A 423 -76.77 25.73 33.40
C CYS A 423 -76.51 27.16 33.89
N ASP A 424 -77.25 27.64 34.90
CA ASP A 424 -77.19 29.03 35.44
C ASP A 424 -75.82 29.52 35.98
N LYS A 425 -74.78 28.67 35.96
CA LYS A 425 -73.39 29.04 36.26
C LYS A 425 -72.37 28.68 35.19
N CYS A 426 -72.74 27.90 34.17
CA CYS A 426 -71.82 27.43 33.15
C CYS A 426 -72.26 27.68 31.70
N GLY A 427 -73.49 28.16 31.46
CA GLY A 427 -73.92 28.76 30.19
C GLY A 427 -74.11 27.80 29.00
N PHE A 428 -73.52 26.61 29.03
CA PHE A 428 -73.71 25.56 28.02
C PHE A 428 -75.04 24.84 28.20
N ASP A 429 -75.72 24.59 27.07
CA ASP A 429 -76.92 23.76 27.06
C ASP A 429 -76.56 22.27 27.09
N ARG A 430 -77.51 21.43 27.51
CA ARG A 430 -77.36 19.96 27.52
C ARG A 430 -76.91 19.38 26.16
N LYS A 431 -77.22 20.07 25.06
CA LYS A 431 -76.83 19.68 23.70
C LYS A 431 -75.34 19.92 23.42
N ASP A 432 -74.78 21.02 23.90
CA ASP A 432 -73.37 21.38 23.67
C ASP A 432 -72.45 20.43 24.44
N ILE A 433 -72.85 20.02 25.64
CA ILE A 433 -72.16 19.00 26.44
C ILE A 433 -72.07 17.67 25.68
N LEU A 434 -73.11 17.27 24.95
CA LEU A 434 -73.13 16.06 24.12
C LEU A 434 -72.31 16.21 22.84
N ASN A 435 -72.29 17.39 22.22
CA ASN A 435 -71.41 17.70 21.09
C ASN A 435 -69.94 17.61 21.52
N LEU A 436 -69.56 18.30 22.59
CA LEU A 436 -68.20 18.28 23.17
C LEU A 436 -67.77 16.87 23.60
N GLN A 437 -68.69 16.06 24.15
CA GLN A 437 -68.40 14.66 24.47
C GLN A 437 -68.16 13.80 23.21
N SER A 438 -68.86 14.11 22.10
CA SER A 438 -68.68 13.42 20.82
C SER A 438 -67.36 13.85 20.15
N GLU A 439 -67.03 15.14 20.20
CA GLU A 439 -65.76 15.69 19.73
C GLU A 439 -64.57 15.18 20.56
N LEU A 440 -64.73 14.99 21.88
CA LEU A 440 -63.73 14.36 22.72
C LEU A 440 -63.49 12.91 22.29
N HIS A 441 -64.55 12.14 21.99
CA HIS A 441 -64.42 10.76 21.51
C HIS A 441 -63.72 10.69 20.14
N THR A 442 -64.04 11.56 19.19
CA THR A 442 -63.38 11.57 17.87
C THR A 442 -61.92 12.02 17.96
N ASN A 443 -61.60 12.98 18.84
CA ASN A 443 -60.21 13.38 19.11
C ASN A 443 -59.42 12.30 19.86
N GLN A 444 -60.06 11.55 20.76
CA GLN A 444 -59.41 10.43 21.43
C GLN A 444 -59.16 9.27 20.45
N GLU A 445 -60.11 8.99 19.54
CA GLU A 445 -59.93 8.08 18.43
C GLU A 445 -58.80 8.48 17.46
N THR A 446 -58.61 9.77 17.14
CA THR A 446 -57.50 10.21 16.28
C THR A 446 -56.17 10.14 17.02
N ASN A 447 -56.13 10.48 18.31
CA ASN A 447 -54.93 10.31 19.14
C ASN A 447 -54.50 8.83 19.23
N ASP A 448 -55.46 7.93 19.46
CA ASP A 448 -55.28 6.48 19.41
C ASP A 448 -54.70 5.97 18.08
N LYS A 449 -55.12 6.56 16.95
CA LYS A 449 -54.63 6.23 15.61
C LYS A 449 -53.21 6.77 15.40
N LEU A 450 -52.90 7.96 15.91
CA LEU A 450 -51.55 8.54 15.89
C LEU A 450 -50.58 7.75 16.78
N HIS A 451 -50.97 7.37 18.00
CA HIS A 451 -50.16 6.52 18.87
C HIS A 451 -49.82 5.16 18.23
N ARG A 452 -50.78 4.55 17.51
CA ARG A 452 -50.53 3.32 16.73
C ARG A 452 -49.53 3.55 15.59
N GLN A 453 -49.68 4.63 14.82
CA GLN A 453 -48.71 4.98 13.76
C GLN A 453 -47.30 5.25 14.31
N VAL A 454 -47.19 5.91 15.48
CA VAL A 454 -45.90 6.12 16.16
C VAL A 454 -45.30 4.79 16.62
N ALA A 455 -46.10 3.87 17.17
CA ALA A 455 -45.62 2.54 17.55
C ALA A 455 -45.13 1.72 16.34
N GLU A 456 -45.90 1.70 15.24
CA GLU A 456 -45.49 1.06 13.98
C GLU A 456 -44.19 1.66 13.43
N LYS A 457 -44.01 2.99 13.49
CA LYS A 457 -42.78 3.65 13.04
C LYS A 457 -41.58 3.41 13.97
N LEU A 458 -41.80 3.24 15.27
CA LEU A 458 -40.76 2.83 16.21
C LEU A 458 -40.33 1.37 15.98
N GLU A 459 -41.25 0.47 15.62
CA GLU A 459 -40.89 -0.89 15.19
C GLU A 459 -40.15 -0.90 13.83
N GLU A 460 -40.59 -0.08 12.86
CA GLU A 460 -39.86 0.09 11.60
C GLU A 460 -38.46 0.69 11.80
N SER A 461 -38.24 1.57 12.79
CA SER A 461 -36.91 2.04 13.16
C SER A 461 -36.09 0.88 13.70
N LYS A 462 -36.55 0.21 14.77
CA LYS A 462 -35.82 -0.88 15.41
C LYS A 462 -35.37 -1.96 14.43
N ARG A 463 -36.23 -2.36 13.49
CA ARG A 463 -35.86 -3.34 12.45
C ARG A 463 -34.79 -2.83 11.46
N LYS A 464 -34.71 -1.52 11.22
CA LYS A 464 -33.61 -0.91 10.45
C LYS A 464 -32.36 -0.79 11.30
N ASP A 465 -32.48 -0.43 12.58
CA ASP A 465 -31.37 -0.31 13.53
C ASP A 465 -30.69 -1.68 13.75
N GLU A 466 -31.49 -2.75 13.85
CA GLU A 466 -31.06 -4.16 13.83
C GLU A 466 -30.35 -4.53 12.51
N GLN A 467 -30.90 -4.14 11.36
CA GLN A 467 -30.27 -4.39 10.04
C GLN A 467 -28.96 -3.60 9.86
N ILE A 468 -28.88 -2.38 10.38
CA ILE A 468 -27.66 -1.56 10.37
C ILE A 468 -26.60 -2.24 11.25
N SER A 469 -26.96 -2.68 12.47
CA SER A 469 -26.04 -3.45 13.33
C SER A 469 -25.56 -4.75 12.67
N GLU A 470 -26.45 -5.50 12.01
CA GLU A 470 -26.07 -6.73 11.31
C GLU A 470 -25.15 -6.46 10.10
N LEU A 471 -25.36 -5.35 9.38
CA LEU A 471 -24.51 -4.91 8.27
C LEU A 471 -23.17 -4.35 8.75
N SER A 472 -23.13 -3.60 9.85
CA SER A 472 -21.89 -3.18 10.51
C SER A 472 -21.06 -4.38 10.93
N HIS A 473 -21.63 -5.36 11.63
CA HIS A 473 -20.88 -6.57 12.00
C HIS A 473 -20.41 -7.41 10.80
N LYS A 474 -21.13 -7.37 9.67
CA LYS A 474 -20.65 -7.95 8.41
C LYS A 474 -19.52 -7.13 7.77
N LEU A 475 -19.51 -5.81 7.94
CA LEU A 475 -18.41 -4.93 7.54
C LEU A 475 -17.17 -5.22 8.40
N ASP A 476 -17.29 -5.18 9.73
CA ASP A 476 -16.23 -5.44 10.71
C ASP A 476 -15.49 -6.76 10.39
N LEU A 477 -16.25 -7.84 10.17
CA LEU A 477 -15.70 -9.16 9.83
C LEU A 477 -14.98 -9.17 8.47
N LYS A 478 -15.48 -8.42 7.49
CA LYS A 478 -14.85 -8.32 6.15
C LYS A 478 -13.63 -7.42 6.15
N GLU A 479 -13.56 -6.41 7.00
CA GLU A 479 -12.34 -5.62 7.22
C GLU A 479 -11.25 -6.47 7.89
N ILE A 480 -11.60 -7.30 8.88
CA ILE A 480 -10.67 -8.25 9.53
C ILE A 480 -10.16 -9.31 8.53
N GLU A 481 -11.05 -9.93 7.72
CA GLU A 481 -10.65 -10.85 6.65
C GLU A 481 -9.70 -10.19 5.65
N LEU A 482 -9.99 -8.95 5.26
CA LEU A 482 -9.20 -8.20 4.28
C LEU A 482 -7.83 -7.82 4.86
N GLU A 483 -7.72 -7.48 6.15
CA GLU A 483 -6.43 -7.23 6.80
C GLU A 483 -5.58 -8.50 6.93
N ALA A 484 -6.17 -9.63 7.31
CA ALA A 484 -5.45 -10.91 7.33
C ALA A 484 -4.88 -11.27 5.94
N VAL A 485 -5.67 -11.09 4.88
CA VAL A 485 -5.20 -11.30 3.49
C VAL A 485 -4.13 -10.29 3.07
N LYS A 486 -4.15 -9.04 3.56
CA LYS A 486 -3.04 -8.09 3.37
C LYS A 486 -1.76 -8.55 4.07
N GLU A 487 -1.86 -9.06 5.31
CA GLU A 487 -0.72 -9.54 6.09
C GLU A 487 -0.05 -10.77 5.46
N GLU A 488 -0.84 -11.76 5.00
CA GLU A 488 -0.33 -12.89 4.22
C GLU A 488 0.39 -12.42 2.95
N ARG A 489 -0.25 -11.52 2.21
CA ARG A 489 0.27 -10.91 0.96
C ARG A 489 1.59 -10.16 1.19
N ASP A 490 1.74 -9.43 2.29
CA ASP A 490 2.99 -8.72 2.63
C ASP A 490 4.02 -9.59 3.38
N THR A 491 3.62 -10.76 3.88
CA THR A 491 4.53 -11.84 4.32
C THR A 491 5.16 -12.51 3.10
N ALA A 492 4.35 -12.99 2.14
CA ALA A 492 4.85 -13.57 0.89
C ALA A 492 5.74 -12.59 0.10
N ARG A 493 5.45 -11.28 0.13
CA ARG A 493 6.34 -10.24 -0.44
C ARG A 493 7.66 -10.06 0.32
N ARG A 494 7.74 -10.36 1.62
CA ARG A 494 9.02 -10.42 2.34
C ARG A 494 9.81 -11.64 1.89
N ASP A 495 9.22 -12.83 1.94
CA ASP A 495 9.86 -14.09 1.53
C ASP A 495 10.41 -14.04 0.08
N VAL A 496 9.67 -13.43 -0.85
CA VAL A 496 10.12 -13.23 -2.24
C VAL A 496 11.28 -12.24 -2.36
N ARG A 497 11.37 -11.23 -1.49
CA ARG A 497 12.54 -10.32 -1.42
C ARG A 497 13.73 -11.00 -0.76
N ASP A 498 13.52 -11.71 0.34
CA ASP A 498 14.60 -12.36 1.08
C ASP A 498 15.21 -13.53 0.30
N THR A 499 14.40 -14.27 -0.48
CA THR A 499 14.89 -15.25 -1.47
C THR A 499 15.52 -14.63 -2.73
N HIS A 500 15.31 -13.34 -3.00
CA HIS A 500 16.10 -12.60 -4.01
C HIS A 500 17.45 -12.20 -3.42
N LEU A 501 17.47 -11.61 -2.22
CA LEU A 501 18.69 -11.23 -1.50
C LEU A 501 19.62 -12.44 -1.29
N ALA A 502 19.09 -13.60 -0.91
CA ALA A 502 19.86 -14.84 -0.79
C ALA A 502 20.50 -15.29 -2.12
N LYS A 503 19.84 -15.04 -3.27
CA LYS A 503 20.43 -15.30 -4.61
C LYS A 503 21.48 -14.26 -4.95
N ASP A 504 21.25 -12.98 -4.68
CA ASP A 504 22.22 -11.91 -4.91
C ASP A 504 23.50 -12.13 -4.09
N GLU A 505 23.39 -12.56 -2.85
CA GLU A 505 24.55 -12.96 -2.04
C GLU A 505 25.25 -14.20 -2.61
N LEU A 506 24.51 -15.22 -3.05
CA LEU A 506 25.11 -16.41 -3.66
C LEU A 506 25.85 -16.06 -4.97
N ILE A 507 25.30 -15.14 -5.76
CA ILE A 507 25.95 -14.60 -6.97
C ILE A 507 27.20 -13.81 -6.60
N LYS A 508 27.17 -12.93 -5.58
CA LYS A 508 28.35 -12.20 -5.08
C LYS A 508 29.45 -13.16 -4.64
N ARG A 509 29.14 -14.16 -3.80
CA ARG A 509 30.09 -15.20 -3.37
C ARG A 509 30.67 -15.99 -4.55
N ALA A 510 29.86 -16.29 -5.57
CA ALA A 510 30.33 -16.95 -6.78
C ALA A 510 31.26 -16.07 -7.63
N TRP A 511 31.01 -14.75 -7.69
CA TRP A 511 31.91 -13.79 -8.34
C TRP A 511 33.22 -13.64 -7.56
N GLU A 512 33.18 -13.54 -6.24
CA GLU A 512 34.38 -13.49 -5.37
C GLU A 512 35.24 -14.75 -5.55
N VAL A 513 34.64 -15.94 -5.58
CA VAL A 513 35.35 -17.21 -5.83
C VAL A 513 35.95 -17.26 -7.23
N ARG A 514 35.20 -16.80 -8.26
CA ARG A 514 35.71 -16.67 -9.64
C ARG A 514 36.92 -15.72 -9.68
N ASP A 515 36.82 -14.57 -9.05
CA ASP A 515 37.84 -13.51 -9.14
C ASP A 515 39.09 -13.87 -8.34
N GLN A 516 38.95 -14.56 -7.20
CA GLN A 516 40.07 -15.21 -6.51
C GLN A 516 40.73 -16.30 -7.37
N ALA A 517 39.94 -17.11 -8.09
CA ALA A 517 40.50 -18.14 -8.98
C ALA A 517 41.26 -17.51 -10.17
N VAL A 518 40.73 -16.43 -10.74
CA VAL A 518 41.42 -15.64 -11.78
C VAL A 518 42.70 -15.00 -11.24
N GLN A 519 42.68 -14.42 -10.03
CA GLN A 519 43.89 -13.87 -9.40
C GLN A 519 44.97 -14.96 -9.18
N ARG A 520 44.59 -16.13 -8.65
CA ARG A 520 45.51 -17.27 -8.47
C ARG A 520 46.06 -17.76 -9.81
N LYS A 521 45.22 -17.83 -10.85
CA LYS A 521 45.64 -18.20 -12.21
C LYS A 521 46.67 -17.20 -12.75
N ASN A 522 46.36 -15.90 -12.70
CA ASN A 522 47.23 -14.85 -13.20
C ASN A 522 48.57 -14.81 -12.45
N ALA A 523 48.56 -15.05 -11.13
CA ALA A 523 49.79 -15.19 -10.33
C ALA A 523 50.64 -16.38 -10.79
N ALA A 524 50.04 -17.55 -11.00
CA ALA A 524 50.73 -18.73 -11.52
C ALA A 524 51.26 -18.54 -12.95
N GLU A 525 50.54 -17.82 -13.82
CA GLU A 525 51.02 -17.44 -15.16
C GLU A 525 52.22 -16.46 -15.08
N ILE A 526 52.21 -15.52 -14.14
CA ILE A 526 53.33 -14.61 -13.87
C ILE A 526 54.55 -15.37 -13.35
N ASP A 527 54.37 -16.31 -12.41
CA ASP A 527 55.48 -17.09 -11.85
C ASP A 527 56.04 -18.13 -12.84
N HIS A 528 55.19 -18.64 -13.75
CA HIS A 528 55.65 -19.41 -14.91
C HIS A 528 56.46 -18.55 -15.89
N ALA A 529 56.07 -17.29 -16.09
CA ALA A 529 56.84 -16.35 -16.91
C ALA A 529 58.21 -16.02 -16.28
N LYS A 530 58.28 -15.80 -14.95
CA LYS A 530 59.54 -15.61 -14.21
C LYS A 530 60.47 -16.81 -14.35
N THR A 531 59.98 -18.01 -14.01
CA THR A 531 60.80 -19.25 -14.08
C THR A 531 61.25 -19.57 -15.51
N ARG A 532 60.46 -19.21 -16.53
CA ARG A 532 60.88 -19.25 -17.94
C ARG A 532 62.01 -18.26 -18.25
N ILE A 533 61.95 -17.04 -17.72
CA ILE A 533 63.01 -16.02 -17.90
C ILE A 533 64.30 -16.45 -17.18
N GLU A 534 64.19 -16.95 -15.95
CA GLU A 534 65.31 -17.49 -15.17
C GLU A 534 66.00 -18.65 -15.90
N LEU A 535 65.23 -19.58 -16.49
CA LEU A 535 65.77 -20.68 -17.30
C LEU A 535 66.47 -20.19 -18.57
N LEU A 536 65.92 -19.17 -19.25
CA LEU A 536 66.56 -18.55 -20.41
C LEU A 536 67.87 -17.82 -20.03
N GLN A 537 67.89 -17.13 -18.89
CA GLN A 537 69.09 -16.47 -18.36
C GLN A 537 70.17 -17.47 -17.97
N ALA A 538 69.82 -18.54 -17.26
CA ALA A 538 70.73 -19.62 -16.91
C ALA A 538 71.29 -20.34 -18.14
N ASN A 539 70.47 -20.53 -19.19
CA ASN A 539 70.92 -21.10 -20.46
C ASN A 539 71.89 -20.15 -21.19
N SER A 540 71.66 -18.83 -21.18
CA SER A 540 72.61 -17.85 -21.71
C SER A 540 73.95 -17.93 -20.99
N GLN A 541 73.94 -17.94 -19.66
CA GLN A 541 75.15 -18.07 -18.84
C GLN A 541 75.90 -19.39 -19.11
N LEU A 542 75.18 -20.49 -19.34
CA LEU A 542 75.76 -21.77 -19.73
C LEU A 542 76.42 -21.71 -21.12
N LEU A 543 75.79 -21.05 -22.09
CA LEU A 543 76.37 -20.82 -23.42
C LEU A 543 77.62 -19.95 -23.35
N ASP A 544 77.61 -18.88 -22.55
CA ASP A 544 78.77 -18.00 -22.32
C ASP A 544 79.94 -18.78 -21.69
N VAL A 545 79.68 -19.63 -20.69
CA VAL A 545 80.71 -20.48 -20.05
C VAL A 545 81.22 -21.57 -21.00
N VAL A 546 80.35 -22.17 -21.82
CA VAL A 546 80.77 -23.13 -22.86
C VAL A 546 81.63 -22.45 -23.91
N GLN A 547 81.27 -21.24 -24.36
CA GLN A 547 82.05 -20.44 -25.30
C GLN A 547 83.44 -20.11 -24.73
N GLN A 548 83.52 -19.60 -23.50
CA GLN A 548 84.80 -19.35 -22.81
C GLN A 548 85.65 -20.63 -22.68
N LYS A 549 85.02 -21.77 -22.38
CA LYS A 549 85.73 -23.06 -22.31
C LYS A 549 86.26 -23.51 -23.68
N VAL A 550 85.51 -23.30 -24.76
CA VAL A 550 85.96 -23.58 -26.14
C VAL A 550 87.12 -22.67 -26.52
N GLU A 551 87.05 -21.37 -26.21
CA GLU A 551 88.14 -20.41 -26.45
C GLU A 551 89.41 -20.79 -25.68
N LEU A 552 89.29 -21.20 -24.41
CA LEU A 552 90.42 -21.70 -23.62
C LEU A 552 90.97 -23.03 -24.16
N SER A 553 90.13 -23.94 -24.66
CA SER A 553 90.60 -25.16 -25.33
C SER A 553 91.39 -24.84 -26.60
N GLN A 554 90.87 -23.93 -27.43
CA GLN A 554 91.52 -23.50 -28.67
C GLN A 554 92.86 -22.79 -28.39
N GLN A 555 92.94 -21.99 -27.31
CA GLN A 555 94.20 -21.41 -26.85
C GLN A 555 95.19 -22.50 -26.40
N LEU A 556 94.75 -23.52 -25.63
CA LEU A 556 95.60 -24.63 -25.22
C LEU A 556 96.09 -25.47 -26.42
N GLU A 557 95.25 -25.69 -27.42
CA GLU A 557 95.61 -26.36 -28.67
C GLU A 557 96.66 -25.55 -29.45
N GLN A 558 96.51 -24.23 -29.56
CA GLN A 558 97.53 -23.36 -30.15
C GLN A 558 98.86 -23.43 -29.36
N TRP A 559 98.82 -23.34 -28.03
CA TRP A 559 100.02 -23.49 -27.18
C TRP A 559 100.69 -24.87 -27.33
N GLN A 560 99.92 -25.93 -27.57
CA GLN A 560 100.47 -27.26 -27.88
C GLN A 560 101.19 -27.28 -29.24
N VAL A 561 100.61 -26.67 -30.27
CA VAL A 561 101.25 -26.53 -31.60
C VAL A 561 102.53 -25.71 -31.49
N ASP A 562 102.49 -24.53 -30.86
CA ASP A 562 103.65 -23.65 -30.67
C ASP A 562 104.78 -24.35 -29.90
N MET A 563 104.43 -25.12 -28.86
CA MET A 563 105.40 -25.91 -28.09
C MET A 563 105.98 -27.06 -28.92
N GLN A 564 105.18 -27.74 -29.75
CA GLN A 564 105.68 -28.76 -30.68
C GLN A 564 106.61 -28.14 -31.74
N GLU A 565 106.28 -26.97 -32.28
CA GLU A 565 107.18 -26.24 -33.19
C GLU A 565 108.49 -25.85 -32.50
N LEU A 566 108.45 -25.34 -31.27
CA LEU A 566 109.65 -25.05 -30.48
C LEU A 566 110.50 -26.30 -30.21
N ILE A 567 109.88 -27.45 -29.95
CA ILE A 567 110.59 -28.74 -29.78
C ILE A 567 111.20 -29.19 -31.11
N HIS A 568 110.45 -29.14 -32.22
CA HIS A 568 110.94 -29.47 -33.55
C HIS A 568 112.09 -28.55 -33.98
N GLU A 569 112.01 -27.26 -33.68
CA GLU A 569 113.05 -26.29 -34.02
C GLU A 569 114.27 -26.43 -33.10
N GLN A 570 114.10 -26.74 -31.80
CA GLN A 570 115.20 -27.15 -30.93
C GLN A 570 115.88 -28.43 -31.41
N MET A 571 115.12 -29.43 -31.88
CA MET A 571 115.64 -30.67 -32.44
C MET A 571 116.40 -30.41 -33.75
N ARG A 572 115.84 -29.60 -34.65
CA ARG A 572 116.48 -29.14 -35.90
C ARG A 572 117.76 -28.35 -35.60
N LYS A 573 117.76 -27.47 -34.60
CA LYS A 573 118.95 -26.74 -34.10
C LYS A 573 119.99 -27.68 -33.45
N LYS A 574 119.57 -28.72 -32.73
CA LYS A 574 120.48 -29.76 -32.19
C LYS A 574 121.10 -30.61 -33.29
N LEU A 575 120.32 -31.03 -34.29
CA LEU A 575 120.82 -31.75 -35.47
C LEU A 575 121.79 -30.89 -36.29
N MET A 576 121.45 -29.64 -36.58
CA MET A 576 122.36 -28.68 -37.23
C MET A 576 123.65 -28.47 -36.42
N LYS A 577 123.58 -28.36 -35.09
CA LYS A 577 124.78 -28.30 -34.23
C LYS A 577 125.59 -29.60 -34.23
N GLN A 578 124.96 -30.77 -34.29
CA GLN A 578 125.66 -32.05 -34.44
C GLN A 578 126.31 -32.20 -35.82
N GLU A 579 125.66 -31.74 -36.89
CA GLU A 579 126.26 -31.69 -38.22
C GLU A 579 127.43 -30.72 -38.29
N GLN A 580 127.29 -29.51 -37.72
CA GLN A 580 128.38 -28.55 -37.61
C GLN A 580 129.53 -29.11 -36.76
N ALA A 581 129.24 -29.82 -35.67
CA ALA A 581 130.24 -30.51 -34.86
C ALA A 581 130.93 -31.66 -35.62
N LYS A 582 130.20 -32.45 -36.43
CA LYS A 582 130.77 -33.50 -37.30
C LYS A 582 131.61 -32.90 -38.43
N LYS A 583 131.16 -31.79 -39.02
CA LYS A 583 131.92 -31.02 -40.03
C LYS A 583 133.19 -30.43 -39.42
N MET A 584 133.12 -29.88 -38.20
CA MET A 584 134.28 -29.40 -37.44
C MET A 584 135.21 -30.52 -36.96
N SER A 585 134.72 -31.71 -36.57
CA SER A 585 135.59 -32.84 -36.20
C SER A 585 136.34 -33.39 -37.41
N ASN A 586 135.69 -33.46 -38.57
CA ASN A 586 136.34 -33.83 -39.83
C ASN A 586 137.37 -32.77 -40.30
N LEU A 587 137.19 -31.50 -39.94
CA LEU A 587 138.14 -30.44 -40.26
C LEU A 587 139.31 -30.36 -39.26
N ASN A 588 139.05 -30.57 -37.97
CA ASN A 588 140.03 -30.49 -36.88
C ASN A 588 140.85 -31.77 -36.68
N GLY A 589 140.67 -32.80 -37.51
CA GLY A 589 141.53 -33.97 -37.54
C GLY A 589 142.93 -33.72 -38.13
N LEU A 590 143.16 -32.55 -38.75
CA LEU A 590 144.36 -32.24 -39.54
C LEU A 590 145.02 -30.91 -39.13
N LEU A 591 145.46 -30.80 -37.87
CA LEU A 591 146.59 -30.01 -37.34
C LEU A 591 146.52 -29.99 -35.80
N GLY A 592 147.67 -30.13 -35.10
CA GLY A 592 147.69 -30.38 -33.65
C GLY A 592 148.47 -29.37 -32.78
N VAL A 593 148.63 -29.74 -31.50
CA VAL A 593 149.53 -29.13 -30.48
C VAL A 593 148.97 -27.93 -29.66
N ASN A 594 148.14 -28.26 -28.66
CA ASN A 594 148.44 -28.05 -27.22
C ASN A 594 148.84 -26.64 -26.69
N ARG A 595 147.97 -25.98 -25.89
CA ARG A 595 148.28 -25.53 -24.49
C ARG A 595 147.14 -24.82 -23.71
N LYS A 596 146.98 -25.25 -22.44
CA LYS A 596 146.65 -24.51 -21.18
C LYS A 596 145.32 -23.74 -20.98
N ASN A 597 144.59 -24.21 -19.95
CA ASN A 597 143.92 -23.49 -18.83
C ASN A 597 143.42 -22.03 -18.99
N SER A 598 142.13 -21.80 -18.66
CA SER A 598 141.75 -21.39 -17.28
C SER A 598 140.26 -21.65 -16.99
N ARG A 599 139.85 -21.49 -15.71
CA ARG A 599 138.47 -21.64 -15.21
C ARG A 599 137.87 -20.27 -14.85
N PHE A 600 136.55 -20.10 -14.92
CA PHE A 600 135.80 -19.49 -13.81
C PHE A 600 134.34 -20.01 -13.75
N LEU A 601 133.61 -19.65 -12.69
CA LEU A 601 132.36 -20.27 -12.22
C LEU A 601 131.22 -19.26 -12.01
N GLY A 602 129.97 -19.74 -12.07
CA GLY A 602 128.83 -19.18 -11.33
C GLY A 602 127.58 -18.83 -12.16
N LEU A 603 126.37 -18.73 -11.57
CA LEU A 603 125.90 -19.26 -10.28
C LEU A 603 124.33 -19.20 -10.20
N PHE A 604 123.74 -20.03 -9.33
CA PHE A 604 122.30 -20.23 -9.07
C PHE A 604 121.44 -18.97 -8.80
N LYS A 605 120.22 -18.93 -9.34
CA LYS A 605 118.87 -19.02 -8.68
C LYS A 605 117.76 -18.67 -9.69
N PHE A 606 116.58 -19.31 -9.81
CA PHE A 606 115.59 -19.83 -8.85
C PHE A 606 114.68 -18.75 -8.23
N LYS A 607 113.41 -18.69 -8.66
CA LYS A 607 112.29 -18.12 -7.88
C LYS A 607 110.94 -18.69 -8.35
N SER A 608 109.96 -18.71 -7.45
CA SER A 608 108.62 -19.29 -7.63
C SER A 608 107.55 -18.42 -6.95
N SER A 609 106.38 -18.33 -7.58
CA SER A 609 105.11 -17.75 -7.11
C SER A 609 104.06 -18.22 -8.14
N ASN A 610 103.06 -19.05 -7.86
CA ASN A 610 102.08 -19.07 -6.77
C ASN A 610 101.29 -17.76 -6.67
N GLU A 611 100.08 -17.76 -7.22
CA GLU A 611 98.87 -17.15 -6.62
C GLU A 611 97.61 -17.73 -7.31
N GLU A 612 96.52 -17.83 -6.55
CA GLU A 612 95.22 -18.45 -6.88
C GLU A 612 94.16 -17.78 -5.97
N PRO A 613 92.85 -17.96 -6.20
CA PRO A 613 92.05 -17.21 -7.16
C PRO A 613 91.09 -16.20 -6.47
N SER A 614 90.17 -15.61 -7.23
CA SER A 614 88.92 -14.97 -6.74
C SER A 614 87.83 -15.10 -7.79
#